data_AF-A0A9E3WC65-F1
#
_entry.id   AF-A0A9E3WC65-F1
#
_cell.length_a   1.000
_cell.length_b   1.000
_cell.length_c   1.000
_cell.angle_alpha   90.00
_cell.angle_beta   90.00
_cell.angle_gamma   90.00
#
_symmetry.space_group_name_H-M   'P 1'
#
loop_
_entity.id
_entity.type
_entity.pdbx_description
1 polymer ?
#
loop_
_entity_poly.entity_id
_entity_poly.type
_entity_poly.pdbx_seq_one_letter_code
_entity_poly.pdbx_strand_id
1 'polypeptide(L)' 'MITIDHVLDAIRPHYEALLDCFLEEQRTGNYKKLSDNPYYDEIKALIDAMNVLRKYLGWETIKLKDEVEFYL' A
#
# COMPACT_ATOMS: atom_id res chain seq x y z
N MET A 1 -8.13 20.09 13.04
CA MET A 1 -7.09 20.16 12.01
C MET A 1 -6.70 18.73 11.69
N ILE A 2 -7.02 18.24 10.49
CA ILE A 2 -6.47 16.95 10.05
C ILE A 2 -4.99 17.24 9.85
N THR A 3 -4.14 16.83 10.79
CA THR A 3 -2.69 16.97 10.63
C THR A 3 -2.27 16.00 9.55
N ILE A 4 -2.25 16.46 8.30
CA ILE A 4 -1.66 15.71 7.21
C ILE A 4 -0.15 15.83 7.36
N ASP A 5 0.50 14.70 7.64
CA ASP A 5 1.95 14.61 7.58
C ASP A 5 2.41 14.82 6.12
N HIS A 6 3.27 15.81 5.89
CA HIS A 6 3.70 16.18 4.55
C HIS A 6 4.45 15.06 3.82
N VAL A 7 5.13 14.18 4.55
CA VAL A 7 5.83 13.04 3.94
C VAL A 7 4.81 11.98 3.53
N LEU A 8 3.82 11.69 4.37
CA LEU A 8 2.72 10.80 3.98
C LEU A 8 1.92 11.34 2.79
N ASP A 9 1.67 12.65 2.73
CA ASP A 9 1.00 13.29 1.60
C ASP A 9 1.82 13.19 0.31
N ALA A 10 3.14 13.35 0.41
CA ALA A 10 4.06 13.21 -0.73
C ALA A 10 4.19 11.75 -1.21
N ILE A 11 4.16 10.77 -0.31
CA ILE A 11 4.23 9.34 -0.67
C ILE A 11 2.92 8.85 -1.27
N ARG A 12 1.77 9.38 -0.84
CA ARG A 12 0.44 8.92 -1.22
C ARG A 12 0.25 8.68 -2.74
N PRO A 13 0.56 9.61 -3.66
CA PRO A 13 0.34 9.38 -5.09
C PRO A 13 1.19 8.22 -5.65
N HIS A 14 2.38 7.97 -5.10
CA HIS A 14 3.22 6.84 -5.50
C HIS A 14 2.65 5.51 -5.00
N TYR A 15 2.16 5.50 -3.75
CA TYR A 15 1.47 4.36 -3.18
C TYR A 15 0.22 3.99 -3.97
N GLU A 16 -0.63 4.98 -4.29
CA GLU A 16 -1.88 4.78 -5.03
C GLU A 16 -1.61 4.23 -6.45
N ALA A 17 -0.68 4.83 -7.20
CA ALA A 17 -0.34 4.37 -8.53
C ALA A 17 0.21 2.93 -8.56
N LEU A 18 1.01 2.57 -7.55
CA LEU A 18 1.56 1.23 -7.44
C LEU A 18 0.52 0.20 -6.97
N LEU A 19 -0.40 0.61 -6.08
CA LEU A 19 -1.53 -0.22 -5.65
C LEU A 19 -2.42 -0.57 -6.84
N ASP A 20 -2.73 0.40 -7.71
CA ASP A 20 -3.50 0.14 -8.92
C ASP A 20 -2.81 -0.90 -9.82
N CYS A 21 -1.49 -0.76 -10.04
CA CYS A 21 -0.71 -1.73 -10.80
C CYS A 21 -0.73 -3.12 -10.14
N PHE A 22 -0.56 -3.17 -8.82
CA PHE A 22 -0.60 -4.41 -8.05
C PHE A 22 -1.97 -5.09 -8.20
N LEU A 23 -3.08 -4.35 -8.07
CA LEU A 23 -4.44 -4.89 -8.12
C LEU A 23 -4.80 -5.43 -9.51
N GLU A 24 -4.45 -4.71 -10.58
CA GLU A 24 -4.68 -5.16 -11.95
C GLU A 24 -3.90 -6.45 -12.25
N GLU A 25 -2.63 -6.51 -11.84
CA GLU A 25 -1.80 -7.69 -12.00
C GLU A 25 -2.33 -8.85 -11.13
N GLN A 26 -2.77 -8.57 -9.90
CA GLN A 26 -3.37 -9.57 -9.00
C GLN A 26 -4.66 -10.17 -9.59
N ARG A 27 -5.47 -9.35 -10.25
CA ARG A 27 -6.73 -9.75 -10.89
C ARG A 27 -6.51 -10.59 -12.14
N THR A 28 -5.50 -10.27 -12.94
CA THR A 28 -5.29 -10.86 -14.27
C THR A 28 -4.30 -12.04 -14.27
N GLY A 29 -3.28 -12.01 -13.41
CA GLY A 29 -2.18 -12.97 -13.41
C GLY A 29 -2.44 -14.29 -12.67
N ASN A 30 -3.64 -14.49 -12.10
CA ASN A 30 -4.01 -15.70 -11.34
C ASN A 30 -3.02 -16.09 -10.21
N TYR A 31 -2.41 -15.09 -9.57
CA TYR A 31 -1.48 -15.31 -8.47
C TYR A 31 -2.22 -15.86 -7.24
N LYS A 32 -1.77 -17.00 -6.70
CA LYS A 32 -2.36 -17.59 -5.49
C LYS A 32 -1.98 -16.84 -4.22
N LYS A 33 -0.77 -16.27 -4.19
CA LYS A 33 -0.28 -15.48 -3.07
C LYS A 33 -0.02 -14.05 -3.53
N LEU A 34 -0.24 -13.10 -2.64
CA LEU A 34 0.12 -11.69 -2.88
C LEU A 34 1.63 -11.53 -3.17
N SER A 35 2.47 -12.35 -2.53
CA SER A 35 3.93 -12.35 -2.74
C SER A 35 4.38 -12.83 -4.11
N ASP A 36 3.51 -13.49 -4.88
CA ASP A 36 3.85 -13.96 -6.21
C ASP A 36 3.64 -12.86 -7.27
N ASN A 37 2.96 -11.76 -6.89
CA ASN A 37 2.73 -10.60 -7.74
C ASN A 37 4.05 -9.82 -7.92
N PRO A 38 4.43 -9.45 -9.17
CA PRO A 38 5.70 -8.75 -9.44
C PRO A 38 5.84 -7.39 -8.73
N TYR A 39 4.74 -6.74 -8.35
CA TYR A 39 4.75 -5.46 -7.63
C TYR A 39 4.82 -5.63 -6.11
N TYR A 40 4.84 -6.86 -5.58
CA TYR A 40 4.73 -7.12 -4.15
C TYR A 40 5.81 -6.44 -3.31
N ASP A 41 7.08 -6.58 -3.69
CA ASP A 41 8.18 -6.04 -2.89
C ASP A 41 8.15 -4.50 -2.86
N GLU A 42 7.81 -3.89 -3.99
CA GLU A 42 7.74 -2.42 -4.11
C GLU A 42 6.57 -1.85 -3.28
N ILE A 43 5.39 -2.45 -3.37
CA ILE A 43 4.23 -1.98 -2.59
C ILE A 43 4.44 -2.23 -1.10
N LYS A 44 5.08 -3.33 -0.74
CA LYS A 44 5.42 -3.64 0.64
C LYS A 44 6.40 -2.62 1.22
N ALA A 45 7.40 -2.20 0.43
CA ALA A 45 8.35 -1.18 0.84
C ALA A 45 7.68 0.17 1.11
N LEU A 46 6.75 0.61 0.24
CA LEU A 46 5.99 1.85 0.45
C LEU A 46 5.09 1.77 1.69
N ILE A 47 4.34 0.68 1.84
CA ILE A 47 3.49 0.45 3.02
C ILE A 47 4.33 0.47 4.31
N ASP A 48 5.49 -0.16 4.31
CA ASP A 48 6.37 -0.18 5.48
C ASP A 48 6.90 1.21 5.82
N ALA A 49 7.35 1.97 4.82
CA ALA A 49 7.78 3.36 5.01
C ALA A 49 6.65 4.23 5.58
N MET A 50 5.44 4.16 5.02
CA MET A 50 4.27 4.87 5.53
C MET A 50 3.92 4.43 6.95
N ASN A 51 4.01 3.14 7.25
CA ASN A 51 3.69 2.60 8.56
C ASN A 51 4.66 3.03 9.67
N VAL A 52 5.91 3.37 9.36
CA VAL A 52 6.83 4.00 10.34
C VAL A 52 6.23 5.32 10.85
N LEU A 53 5.80 6.18 9.93
CA LEU A 53 5.22 7.48 10.25
C LEU A 53 3.84 7.35 10.91
N ARG A 54 2.98 6.48 10.38
CA ARG A 54 1.64 6.24 10.94
C ARG A 54 1.73 5.77 12.40
N LYS A 55 2.66 4.86 12.72
CA LYS A 55 2.92 4.43 14.11
C LYS A 55 3.35 5.60 15.00
N TYR A 56 4.28 6.44 14.55
CA TYR A 56 4.72 7.62 15.30
C TYR A 56 3.56 8.58 15.59
N LEU A 57 2.65 8.77 14.62
CA LEU A 57 1.48 9.63 14.72
C LEU A 57 0.30 9.02 15.48
N GLY A 58 0.40 7.75 15.91
CA GLY A 58 -0.70 7.02 16.55
C GLY A 58 -1.84 6.63 15.60
N TRP A 59 -1.58 6.58 14.29
CA TRP A 59 -2.54 6.17 13.27
C TRP A 59 -2.50 4.66 13.05
N GLU A 60 -3.61 4.09 12.59
CA GLU A 60 -3.68 2.68 12.23
C GLU A 60 -2.72 2.35 11.08
N THR A 61 -2.08 1.18 11.12
CA THR A 61 -1.17 0.73 10.06
C THR A 61 -1.94 0.21 8.85
N ILE A 62 -1.42 0.48 7.66
CA ILE A 62 -1.90 -0.11 6.40
C ILE A 62 -1.46 -1.57 6.34
N LYS A 63 -2.36 -2.46 5.94
CA LYS A 63 -2.06 -3.85 5.62
C LYS A 63 -2.47 -4.12 4.18
N LEU A 64 -1.53 -4.57 3.35
CA LEU A 64 -1.79 -4.86 1.94
C LEU A 64 -2.98 -5.81 1.75
N LYS A 65 -3.15 -6.79 2.64
CA LYS A 65 -4.27 -7.72 2.58
C LYS A 65 -5.63 -7.00 2.68
N ASP A 66 -5.76 -6.06 3.61
CA ASP A 66 -7.02 -5.34 3.86
C ASP A 66 -7.35 -4.44 2.66
N GLU A 67 -6.34 -3.84 2.02
CA GLU A 67 -6.49 -3.06 0.79
C GLU A 67 -6.96 -3.95 -0.37
N VAL A 68 -6.32 -5.12 -0.56
CA VAL A 68 -6.71 -6.06 -1.62
C VAL A 68 -8.14 -6.57 -1.42
N GLU A 69 -8.54 -6.92 -0.19
CA GLU A 69 -9.91 -7.35 0.13
C GLU A 69 -10.95 -6.24 -0.05
N PHE A 70 -10.55 -4.97 0.05
CA PHE A 70 -11.43 -3.84 -0.17
C PHE A 70 -11.68 -3.58 -1.67
N TYR A 71 -10.66 -3.75 -2.50
CA TYR A 71 -10.72 -3.42 -3.93
C TYR A 71 -11.04 -4.60 -4.87
N LEU A 72 -10.85 -5.86 -4.44
CA LEU A 72 -11.17 -7.08 -5.20
C LEU A 72 -12.32 -7.88 -4.58
#